data_AF-A0A3M6K3U1-F1
#
_entry.id   AF-A0A3M6K3U1-F1
#
_cell.length_a   1.000
_cell.length_b   1.000
_cell.length_c   1.000
_cell.angle_alpha   90.00
_cell.angle_beta   90.00
_cell.angle_gamma   90.00
#
_symmetry.space_group_name_H-M   'P 1'
#
loop_
_entity.id
_entity.type
_entity.pdbx_description
1 polymer ?
#
loop_
_entity_poly.entity_id
_entity_poly.type
_entity_poly.pdbx_seq_one_letter_code
_entity_poly.pdbx_strand_id
1 'polypeptide(L)' 'MSKCEECDADISIPSDALEGEIVTCPECGASFELAKGSDGFDLKPAQTVGEDWGQ' A
#
# COMPACT_ATOMS: atom_id res chain seq x y z
N MET A 1 3.71 -9.31 -7.87
CA MET A 1 2.91 -9.56 -6.66
C MET A 1 3.74 -9.05 -5.51
N SER A 2 3.17 -8.15 -4.72
CA SER A 2 3.89 -7.54 -3.59
C SER A 2 3.42 -8.22 -2.31
N LYS A 3 4.30 -8.35 -1.32
CA LYS A 3 3.96 -8.99 -0.05
C LYS A 3 3.59 -7.97 1.00
N CYS A 4 2.55 -8.26 1.77
CA CYS A 4 2.21 -7.50 2.96
C CYS A 4 3.29 -7.69 4.03
N GLU A 5 3.91 -6.61 4.49
CA GLU A 5 4.91 -6.67 5.57
C GLU A 5 4.31 -7.03 6.94
N GLU A 6 3.00 -6.86 7.12
CA GLU A 6 2.31 -7.12 8.39
C GLU A 6 1.92 -8.59 8.60
N CYS A 7 1.57 -9.30 7.51
CA CYS A 7 1.03 -10.67 7.60
C CYS A 7 1.59 -11.64 6.55
N ASP A 8 2.57 -11.21 5.74
CA ASP A 8 3.21 -11.97 4.65
C ASP A 8 2.27 -12.40 3.51
N ALA A 9 1.01 -11.95 3.52
CA ALA A 9 0.04 -12.24 2.48
C ALA A 9 0.38 -11.58 1.14
N ASP A 10 -0.02 -12.23 0.04
CA ASP A 10 0.09 -11.67 -1.30
C ASP A 10 -0.88 -10.51 -1.50
N ILE A 11 -0.36 -9.39 -1.99
CA ILE A 11 -1.12 -8.21 -2.41
C ILE A 11 -1.04 -8.10 -3.95
N SER A 12 -2.21 -8.18 -4.57
CA SER A 12 -2.38 -7.94 -6.00
C SER A 12 -2.48 -6.45 -6.28
N ILE A 13 -1.48 -5.90 -6.97
CA ILE A 13 -1.50 -4.53 -7.46
C ILE A 13 -2.19 -4.51 -8.83
N PRO A 14 -3.24 -3.69 -9.04
CA PRO A 14 -3.91 -3.59 -10.33
C PRO A 14 -2.97 -3.04 -11.41
N SER A 15 -3.17 -3.46 -12.67
CA SER A 15 -2.31 -3.04 -13.78
C SER A 15 -2.45 -1.55 -14.15
N ASP A 16 -3.56 -0.92 -13.78
CA ASP A 16 -3.83 0.51 -13.98
C ASP A 16 -3.44 1.36 -12.76
N ALA A 17 -2.80 0.75 -11.75
CA ALA A 17 -2.42 1.43 -10.53
C ALA A 17 -1.43 2.57 -10.78
N LEU A 18 -1.57 3.63 -10.01
CA LEU A 18 -0.72 4.83 -10.09
C LEU A 18 0.14 4.99 -8.83
N GLU A 19 1.27 5.70 -8.98
CA GLU A 19 2.09 6.12 -7.84
C GLU A 19 1.25 6.97 -6.89
N GLY A 20 1.34 6.68 -5.59
CA GLY A 20 0.53 7.32 -4.54
C GLY A 20 -0.85 6.71 -4.33
N GLU A 21 -1.25 5.70 -5.12
CA GLU A 21 -2.50 4.97 -4.86
C GLU A 21 -2.39 4.14 -3.58
N ILE A 22 -3.49 4.06 -2.83
CA ILE A 22 -3.57 3.27 -1.60
C ILE A 22 -4.18 1.90 -1.94
N VAL A 23 -3.45 0.83 -1.66
CA VAL A 23 -3.92 -0.56 -1.71
C VAL A 23 -4.08 -1.10 -0.30
N THR A 24 -5.08 -1.95 -0.09
CA THR A 24 -5.33 -2.57 1.23
C THR A 24 -5.09 -4.06 1.14
N CYS A 25 -4.37 -4.62 2.12
CA CYS A 25 -4.18 -6.05 2.24
C CYS A 25 -5.53 -6.74 2.50
N PRO A 26 -5.93 -7.71 1.66
CA PRO A 26 -7.22 -8.38 1.83
C PRO A 26 -7.28 -9.29 3.07
N GLU A 27 -6.12 -9.70 3.60
CA GLU A 27 -6.04 -10.64 4.73
C GLU A 27 -6.05 -9.93 6.09
N CYS A 28 -5.21 -8.91 6.30
CA CYS A 28 -5.08 -8.23 7.60
C CYS A 28 -5.71 -6.83 7.63
N GLY A 29 -6.10 -6.26 6.49
CA GLY A 29 -6.67 -4.92 6.40
C GLY A 29 -5.66 -3.78 6.48
N ALA A 30 -4.36 -4.05 6.52
CA ALA A 30 -3.33 -3.01 6.50
C ALA A 30 -3.34 -2.26 5.16
N SER A 31 -3.19 -0.93 5.21
CA SER A 31 -3.15 -0.07 4.02
C SER A 31 -1.72 0.30 3.65
N PHE A 32 -1.42 0.30 2.36
CA PHE A 32 -0.12 0.63 1.80
C PHE A 32 -0.27 1.62 0.66
N GLU A 33 0.61 2.60 0.60
CA GLU A 33 0.76 3.50 -0.54
C GLU A 33 1.74 2.88 -1.56
N LEU A 34 1.38 2.95 -2.84
CA LEU A 34 2.23 2.50 -3.94
C LEU A 34 3.33 3.52 -4.22
N ALA A 35 4.58 3.12 -4.03
CA ALA A 35 5.75 3.91 -4.39
C ALA A 35 6.43 3.33 -5.64
N LYS A 36 6.92 4.17 -6.53
CA LYS A 36 7.60 3.70 -7.74
C LYS A 36 8.95 3.07 -7.41
N GLY A 37 9.08 1.80 -7.79
CA GLY A 37 10.27 0.98 -7.62
C GLY A 37 10.99 0.73 -8.95
N SER A 38 12.07 -0.04 -8.89
CA SER A 38 12.85 -0.42 -10.09
C SER A 38 12.11 -1.40 -11.01
N ASP A 39 11.19 -2.22 -10.48
CA ASP A 39 10.45 -3.25 -11.23
C ASP A 39 8.92 -3.15 -10.99
N GLY A 40 8.39 -1.92 -10.98
CA GLY A 40 6.97 -1.64 -10.76
C GLY A 40 6.73 -0.80 -9.50
N PHE A 41 5.89 -1.30 -8.59
CA PHE A 41 5.54 -0.61 -7.36
C PHE A 41 6.03 -1.35 -6.11
N ASP A 42 6.68 -0.60 -5.22
CA ASP A 42 6.95 -0.97 -3.85
C ASP A 42 5.76 -0.58 -2.96
N LEU A 43 5.58 -1.31 -1.85
CA LEU A 43 4.59 -1.00 -0.83
C LEU A 43 5.25 -0.17 0.26
N LYS A 44 4.66 0.98 0.61
CA LYS A 44 5.00 1.73 1.82
C LYS A 44 3.80 1.73 2.75
N PRO A 45 3.96 1.58 4.07
CA PRO A 45 2.84 1.73 5.00
C PRO A 45 2.11 3.04 4.74
N ALA A 46 0.82 2.95 4.40
CA ALA A 46 0.02 4.14 4.20
C ALA A 46 0.00 4.90 5.52
N GLN A 47 0.15 6.22 5.45
CA GLN A 47 -0.04 7.04 6.64
C GLN A 47 -1.48 6.80 7.11
N THR A 48 -1.66 6.22 8.29
CA THR A 48 -2.94 6.32 9.01
C THR A 48 -3.15 7.82 9.17
N VAL A 49 -4.32 8.34 8.78
CA VAL A 49 -4.70 9.74 9.04
C VAL A 49 -4.21 10.09 10.44
N GLY A 50 -3.14 10.87 10.52
CA GLY A 50 -2.66 11.38 11.79
C GLY A 50 -3.80 12.15 12.40
N GLU A 51 -3.90 12.18 13.72
CA GLU A 51 -4.94 12.91 14.45
C GLU A 51 -4.86 14.46 14.29
N ASP A 52 -4.38 14.94 13.14
CA ASP A 52 -4.16 16.34 12.78
C ASP A 52 -4.52 16.62 11.30
N TRP A 53 -5.42 15.84 10.70
CA TRP A 53 -6.10 16.27 9.46
C TRP A 53 -7.19 17.29 9.82
N GLY A 54 -6.76 18.46 10.27
CA GLY A 54 -7.64 19.58 10.61
C GLY A 54 -7.16 20.38 11.82
N GLN A 55 -6.41 21.44 11.55
CA GLN A 55 -6.53 22.70 12.30
C GLN A 55 -7.08 23.79 11.39
#